data_AF-A0A3E3EHN6-F1
#
_entry.id   AF-A0A3E3EHN6-F1
#
_cell.length_a   1.000
_cell.length_b   1.000
_cell.length_c   1.000
_cell.angle_alpha   90.00
_cell.angle_beta   90.00
_cell.angle_gamma   90.00
#
_symmetry.space_group_name_H-M   'P 1'
#
loop_
_entity.id
_entity.type
_entity.pdbx_description
1 polymer ?
#
loop_
_entity_poly.entity_id
_entity_poly.type
_entity_poly.pdbx_seq_one_letter_code
_entity_poly.pdbx_strand_id
1 'polypeptide(L)'
;MINYIDIFLKADHSTVTARKVANQYDNEVTVIRFLNDDLFKNDYKHDLKIAYKGKTIKEVPLHGNSFIITEDLTANAGVYTCTMIIRDREGRRRVMNPFKLEINQAMFTKDVEELPIDPNLEFLYDKMLNTIEDLEKRVNGGEFDGFSPVVVVVEDNVETYKLKVTDRYKEIITPNLRPSYNFANDEDIDNIIENIRGGR
;
A
#
# COMPACT_ATOMS: atom_id res chain seq x y z
N MET A 1 14.34 -11.28 22.80
CA MET A 1 14.56 -10.01 23.53
C MET A 1 14.41 -8.89 22.52
N ILE A 2 13.75 -7.77 22.84
CA ILE A 2 13.60 -6.65 21.89
C ILE A 2 14.67 -5.60 22.20
N ASN A 3 15.48 -5.27 21.20
CA ASN A 3 16.51 -4.25 21.27
C ASN A 3 15.98 -2.94 20.64
N TYR A 4 16.10 -1.82 21.36
CA TYR A 4 15.67 -0.51 20.87
C TYR A 4 16.87 0.37 20.59
N ILE A 5 16.89 0.97 19.41
CA ILE A 5 17.96 1.86 18.99
C ILE A 5 17.35 3.20 18.58
N ASP A 6 17.69 4.23 19.36
CA ASP A 6 17.14 5.56 19.16
C ASP A 6 18.01 6.41 18.25
N ILE A 7 17.46 6.91 17.15
CA ILE A 7 18.15 7.74 16.16
C ILE A 7 17.52 9.12 16.15
N PHE A 8 18.37 10.15 16.20
CA PHE A 8 17.97 11.52 15.92
C PHE A 8 18.41 11.89 14.51
N LEU A 9 17.44 12.14 13.63
CA LEU A 9 17.65 12.61 12.27
C LEU A 9 18.11 14.05 12.33
N LYS A 10 19.33 14.28 11.86
CA LYS A 10 19.91 15.61 11.77
C LYS A 10 19.63 16.25 10.42
N ALA A 11 19.40 17.56 10.44
CA ALA A 11 19.25 18.36 9.22
C ALA A 11 20.61 18.82 8.65
N ASP A 12 21.68 18.78 9.44
CA ASP A 12 23.03 19.20 9.06
C ASP A 12 23.93 18.02 8.64
N HIS A 13 24.94 18.31 7.80
CA HIS A 13 25.86 17.32 7.22
C HIS A 13 26.94 16.85 8.20
N SER A 14 26.59 16.59 9.46
CA SER A 14 27.55 16.02 10.41
C SER A 14 27.95 14.60 9.99
N THR A 15 29.20 14.23 10.22
CA THR A 15 29.74 12.90 9.89
C THR A 15 28.94 11.82 10.60
N VAL A 16 28.17 11.04 9.84
CA VAL A 16 27.39 9.94 10.41
C VAL A 16 28.27 8.71 10.52
N THR A 17 28.71 8.41 11.74
CA THR A 17 29.28 7.11 12.09
C THR A 17 28.20 6.03 11.96
N ALA A 18 28.56 4.88 11.37
CA ALA A 18 27.63 3.76 11.29
C ALA A 18 27.31 3.25 12.70
N ARG A 19 26.04 2.95 12.95
CA ARG A 19 25.60 2.41 14.23
C ARG A 19 25.32 0.93 14.08
N LYS A 20 25.96 0.11 14.92
CA LYS A 20 25.65 -1.32 15.01
C LYS A 20 24.18 -1.48 15.42
N VAL A 21 23.41 -2.20 14.59
CA VAL A 21 22.00 -2.49 14.86
C VAL A 21 21.70 -3.96 15.08
N ALA A 22 22.39 -4.85 14.38
CA ALA A 22 22.15 -6.28 14.47
C ALA A 22 23.42 -7.04 14.12
N ASN A 23 23.42 -8.35 14.34
CA ASN A 23 24.34 -9.25 13.67
C ASN A 23 23.66 -9.87 12.43
N GLN A 24 24.45 -10.50 11.58
CA GLN A 24 23.91 -11.24 10.44
C GLN A 24 23.13 -12.45 10.95
N TYR A 25 21.95 -12.74 10.39
CA TYR A 25 21.08 -13.82 10.86
C TYR A 25 20.71 -13.71 12.35
N ASP A 26 20.71 -12.49 12.89
CA ASP A 26 20.29 -12.26 14.26
C ASP A 26 18.79 -12.52 14.40
N ASN A 27 18.43 -13.34 15.39
CA ASN A 27 17.04 -13.62 15.74
C ASN A 27 16.52 -12.63 16.82
N GLU A 28 17.32 -11.62 17.19
CA GLU A 28 16.85 -10.55 18.06
C GLU A 28 16.10 -9.47 17.29
N VAL A 29 14.90 -9.16 17.76
CA VAL A 29 14.09 -8.07 17.20
C VAL A 29 14.76 -6.75 17.53
N THR A 30 15.30 -6.09 16.52
CA THR A 30 15.83 -4.73 16.66
C THR A 30 14.86 -3.72 16.09
N VAL A 31 14.42 -2.78 16.91
CA VAL A 31 13.53 -1.68 16.53
C VAL A 31 14.33 -0.39 16.52
N ILE A 32 14.33 0.30 15.38
CA ILE A 32 14.85 1.66 15.28
C ILE A 32 13.72 2.64 15.58
N ARG A 33 13.95 3.55 16.52
CA ARG A 33 13.00 4.63 16.84
C ARG A 33 13.61 5.97 16.49
N PHE A 34 12.84 6.83 15.86
CA PHE A 34 13.23 8.18 15.53
C PHE A 34 12.72 9.15 16.59
N LEU A 35 13.63 9.91 17.20
CA LEU A 35 13.32 10.84 18.30
C LEU A 35 12.87 12.23 17.82
N ASN A 36 12.60 12.40 16.52
CA ASN A 36 12.21 13.67 15.92
C ASN A 36 10.69 13.85 15.91
N ASP A 37 10.09 14.11 17.06
CA ASP A 37 8.62 14.23 17.21
C ASP A 37 8.01 15.28 16.26
N ASP A 38 8.76 16.33 15.92
CA ASP A 38 8.35 17.38 15.00
C ASP A 38 8.20 16.90 13.54
N LEU A 39 8.89 15.82 13.16
CA LEU A 39 8.90 15.27 11.81
C LEU A 39 7.78 14.25 11.58
N PHE A 40 7.35 13.51 12.59
CA PHE A 40 6.37 12.42 12.47
C PHE A 40 4.94 12.85 12.78
N LYS A 41 4.38 13.71 11.92
CA LYS A 41 2.98 14.17 12.01
C LYS A 41 2.03 13.20 11.31
N ASN A 42 0.85 12.97 11.89
CA ASN A 42 -0.15 11.99 11.40
C ASN A 42 -0.63 12.21 9.96
N ASP A 43 -0.56 13.43 9.46
CA ASP A 43 -0.99 13.80 8.11
C ASP A 43 0.16 13.88 7.09
N TYR A 44 1.37 13.52 7.51
CA TYR A 44 2.53 13.40 6.63
C TYR A 44 2.72 11.94 6.25
N LYS A 45 3.35 11.70 5.10
CA LYS A 45 3.81 10.38 4.67
C LYS A 45 5.32 10.29 4.82
N HIS A 46 5.79 9.18 5.36
CA HIS A 46 7.20 8.94 5.66
C HIS A 46 7.65 7.68 4.95
N ASP A 47 8.67 7.79 4.12
CA ASP A 47 9.26 6.66 3.40
C ASP A 47 10.74 6.57 3.79
N LEU A 48 11.16 5.40 4.25
CA LEU A 48 12.55 5.08 4.53
C LEU A 48 13.17 4.35 3.33
N LYS A 49 14.08 5.01 2.63
CA LYS A 49 14.90 4.35 1.60
C LYS A 49 16.12 3.72 2.22
N ILE A 50 16.35 2.44 1.90
CA ILE A 50 17.48 1.66 2.38
C ILE A 50 18.32 1.25 1.17
N ALA A 51 19.59 1.61 1.19
CA ALA A 51 20.56 1.30 0.16
C ALA A 51 21.74 0.48 0.72
N TYR A 52 22.20 -0.47 -0.08
CA TYR A 52 23.36 -1.32 0.21
C TYR A 52 24.27 -1.36 -1.02
N LYS A 53 25.59 -1.20 -0.80
CA LYS A 53 26.60 -1.13 -1.89
C LYS A 53 26.21 -0.16 -3.02
N GLY A 54 25.65 0.99 -2.65
CA GLY A 54 25.27 2.06 -3.59
C GLY A 54 23.97 1.85 -4.36
N LYS A 55 23.23 0.78 -4.10
CA LYS A 55 21.93 0.50 -4.74
C LYS A 55 20.81 0.52 -3.69
N THR A 56 19.70 1.17 -4.00
CA THR A 56 18.48 1.05 -3.19
C THR A 56 17.96 -0.37 -3.27
N ILE A 57 17.78 -1.02 -2.12
CA ILE A 57 17.30 -2.40 -2.02
C ILE A 57 15.88 -2.48 -1.46
N LYS A 58 15.45 -1.45 -0.70
CA LYS A 58 14.13 -1.41 -0.06
C LYS A 58 13.67 0.03 0.12
N GLU A 59 12.37 0.26 -0.03
CA GLU A 59 11.70 1.50 0.36
C GLU A 59 10.53 1.09 1.26
N VAL A 60 10.57 1.55 2.52
CA VAL A 60 9.64 1.14 3.57
C VAL A 60 8.76 2.34 3.91
N PRO A 61 7.45 2.30 3.66
CA PRO A 61 6.54 3.30 4.21
C PRO A 61 6.48 3.09 5.73
N LEU A 62 6.64 4.18 6.48
CA LEU A 62 6.62 4.13 7.94
C LEU A 62 5.26 4.56 8.47
N HIS A 63 4.68 3.72 9.32
CA HIS A 63 3.57 4.08 10.18
C HIS A 63 4.11 4.48 11.56
N GLY A 64 4.14 5.78 11.83
CA GLY A 64 4.72 6.34 13.06
C GLY A 64 6.22 6.60 12.94
N ASN A 65 6.91 6.64 14.08
CA ASN A 65 8.31 7.04 14.20
C ASN A 65 9.27 5.85 14.38
N SER A 66 8.89 4.63 14.01
CA SER A 66 9.74 3.45 14.20
C SER A 66 9.70 2.49 13.03
N PHE A 67 10.73 1.67 12.90
CA PHE A 67 10.76 0.55 11.96
C PHE A 67 11.57 -0.61 12.54
N ILE A 68 11.29 -1.84 12.09
CA ILE A 68 11.98 -3.04 12.55
C ILE A 68 13.05 -3.44 11.54
N ILE A 69 14.20 -3.88 12.06
CA ILE A 69 15.23 -4.53 11.25
C ILE A 69 14.76 -5.96 10.97
N THR A 70 14.30 -6.19 9.75
CA THR A 70 13.75 -7.48 9.29
C THR A 70 14.83 -8.43 8.79
N GLU A 71 14.50 -9.72 8.67
CA GLU A 71 15.44 -10.79 8.24
C GLU A 71 16.13 -10.51 6.90
N ASP A 72 15.42 -9.92 5.94
CA ASP A 72 15.99 -9.57 4.64
C ASP A 72 17.11 -8.52 4.75
N LEU A 73 17.08 -7.67 5.78
CA LEU A 73 18.17 -6.77 6.09
C LEU A 73 19.30 -7.51 6.82
N THR A 74 19.01 -8.37 7.80
CA THR A 74 20.05 -9.13 8.53
C THR A 74 20.68 -10.25 7.72
N ALA A 75 20.13 -10.63 6.56
CA ALA A 75 20.69 -11.66 5.69
C ALA A 75 22.09 -11.31 5.16
N ASN A 76 22.41 -10.02 4.98
CA ASN A 76 23.71 -9.57 4.52
C ASN A 76 24.39 -8.66 5.54
N ALA A 77 25.63 -8.98 5.90
CA ALA A 77 26.46 -8.12 6.73
C ALA A 77 26.95 -6.88 5.96
N GLY A 78 27.20 -5.80 6.70
CA GLY A 78 27.81 -4.58 6.21
C GLY A 78 27.03 -3.33 6.58
N VAL A 79 27.38 -2.23 5.90
CA VAL A 79 26.82 -0.91 6.18
C VAL A 79 25.71 -0.57 5.18
N TYR A 80 24.53 -0.33 5.71
CA TYR A 80 23.36 0.16 5.00
C TYR A 80 23.28 1.68 5.13
N THR A 81 22.97 2.35 4.03
CA THR A 81 22.71 3.79 4.00
C THR A 81 21.21 4.00 3.93
N CYS A 82 20.67 4.66 4.93
CA CYS A 82 19.25 4.90 5.11
C CYS A 82 18.94 6.39 4.92
N THR A 83 17.88 6.71 4.18
CA THR A 83 17.47 8.09 3.91
C THR A 83 15.97 8.23 4.15
N MET A 84 15.60 9.12 5.07
CA MET A 84 14.20 9.44 5.34
C MET A 84 13.67 10.45 4.31
N ILE A 85 12.53 10.14 3.71
CA ILE A 85 11.78 11.02 2.82
C ILE A 85 10.45 11.32 3.49
N ILE A 86 10.15 12.61 3.62
CA ILE A 86 8.93 13.11 4.23
C ILE A 86 8.13 13.83 3.15
N ARG A 87 6.85 13.49 3.02
CA ARG A 87 5.90 14.22 2.18
C ARG A 87 4.83 14.84 3.08
N ASP A 88 4.64 16.14 2.96
CA ASP A 88 3.58 16.83 3.71
C ASP A 88 2.20 16.65 3.06
N ARG A 89 1.18 17.28 3.66
CA ARG A 89 -0.22 17.23 3.22
C ARG A 89 -0.43 17.75 1.80
N GLU A 90 0.42 18.69 1.36
CA GLU A 90 0.39 19.30 0.02
C GLU A 90 1.22 18.48 -0.99
N GLY A 91 1.85 17.39 -0.55
CA GLY A 91 2.71 16.54 -1.37
C GLY A 91 4.13 17.09 -1.55
N ARG A 92 4.50 18.16 -0.84
CA ARG A 92 5.87 18.70 -0.89
C ARG A 92 6.82 17.72 -0.23
N ARG A 93 7.95 17.46 -0.90
CA ARG A 93 8.93 16.45 -0.49
C ARG A 93 10.12 17.09 0.21
N ARG A 94 10.43 16.61 1.41
CA ARG A 94 11.67 16.89 2.15
C ARG A 94 12.49 15.61 2.27
N VAL A 95 13.77 15.68 1.93
CA VAL A 95 14.71 14.56 2.06
C VAL A 95 15.68 14.88 3.19
N MET A 96 15.78 13.99 4.17
CA MET A 96 16.70 14.13 5.29
C MET A 96 18.10 13.66 4.93
N ASN A 97 19.09 14.05 5.71
CA ASN A 97 20.45 13.54 5.52
C ASN A 97 20.50 12.03 5.75
N PRO A 98 21.33 11.31 4.98
CA PRO A 98 21.46 9.88 5.11
C PRO A 98 22.09 9.52 6.45
N PHE A 99 21.64 8.43 7.06
CA PHE A 99 22.26 7.82 8.22
C PHE A 99 22.70 6.39 7.92
N LYS A 100 23.62 5.85 8.74
CA LYS A 100 24.26 4.56 8.47
C LYS A 100 23.94 3.55 9.56
N LEU A 101 23.46 2.38 9.15
CA LEU A 101 23.21 1.23 10.01
C LEU A 101 24.20 0.13 9.67
N GLU A 102 24.77 -0.52 10.67
CA GLU A 102 25.75 -1.58 10.51
C GLU A 102 25.19 -2.91 11.03
N ILE A 103 25.22 -3.91 10.15
CA ILE A 103 24.92 -5.30 10.49
C ILE A 103 26.24 -6.04 10.53
N ASN A 104 26.65 -6.45 11.73
CA ASN A 104 27.92 -7.13 11.93
C ASN A 104 27.86 -8.53 11.35
N GLN A 105 28.96 -8.97 10.75
CA GLN A 105 29.07 -10.36 10.30
C GLN A 105 28.99 -11.31 11.49
N ALA A 106 28.12 -12.31 11.41
CA ALA A 106 28.05 -13.35 12.42
C ALA A 106 29.24 -14.32 12.29
N MET A 107 29.78 -14.77 13.43
CA MET A 107 30.85 -15.78 13.46
C MET A 107 30.30 -17.21 13.38
N PHE A 108 28.99 -17.41 13.56
CA PHE A 108 28.32 -18.72 13.53
C PHE A 108 26.94 -18.60 12.88
N THR A 109 26.54 -19.60 12.09
CA THR A 109 25.19 -19.73 11.51
C THR A 109 24.29 -20.43 12.55
N LYS A 110 23.25 -19.75 13.04
CA LYS A 110 22.26 -20.36 13.95
C LYS A 110 20.97 -20.70 13.20
N ASP A 111 20.30 -21.75 13.67
CA ASP A 111 19.01 -22.22 13.19
C ASP A 111 17.92 -21.13 13.30
N VAL A 112 17.04 -21.12 12.31
CA VAL A 112 15.98 -20.12 12.10
C VAL A 112 14.87 -20.33 13.14
N GLU A 113 14.71 -19.40 14.07
CA GLU A 113 13.50 -19.28 14.90
C GLU A 113 12.59 -18.24 14.24
N GLU A 114 11.28 -18.52 14.16
CA GLU A 114 10.30 -17.61 13.55
C GLU A 114 10.31 -16.24 14.25
N LEU A 115 10.69 -15.20 13.50
CA LEU A 115 10.73 -13.84 14.00
C LEU A 115 9.36 -13.15 13.92
N PRO A 116 9.06 -12.24 14.86
CA PRO A 116 7.81 -11.48 14.81
C PRO A 116 7.76 -10.59 13.57
N ILE A 117 6.55 -10.48 13.01
CA ILE A 117 6.24 -9.71 11.80
C ILE A 117 6.40 -8.22 12.11
N ASP A 118 7.00 -7.47 11.18
CA ASP A 118 7.09 -5.99 11.29
C ASP A 118 5.67 -5.41 11.45
N PRO A 119 5.37 -4.55 12.42
CA PRO A 119 4.06 -3.94 12.59
C PRO A 119 3.54 -3.20 11.34
N ASN A 120 4.42 -2.68 10.49
CA ASN A 120 4.03 -2.11 9.20
C ASN A 120 3.59 -3.19 8.19
N LEU A 121 4.19 -4.38 8.25
CA LEU A 121 3.75 -5.56 7.49
C LEU A 121 2.46 -6.13 8.08
N GLU A 122 2.35 -6.22 9.41
CA GLU A 122 1.14 -6.66 10.12
C GLU A 122 -0.06 -5.79 9.74
N PHE A 123 0.10 -4.47 9.75
CA PHE A 123 -0.94 -3.54 9.27
C PHE A 123 -1.35 -3.79 7.81
N LEU A 124 -0.38 -4.09 6.93
CA LEU A 124 -0.67 -4.40 5.53
C LEU A 124 -1.41 -5.75 5.41
N TYR A 125 -1.03 -6.74 6.20
CA TYR A 125 -1.72 -8.03 6.28
C TYR A 125 -3.15 -7.86 6.79
N ASP A 126 -3.36 -7.11 7.87
CA ASP A 126 -4.69 -6.82 8.41
C ASP A 126 -5.56 -6.08 7.38
N LYS A 127 -4.99 -5.09 6.69
CA LYS A 127 -5.71 -4.36 5.65
C LYS A 127 -6.08 -5.27 4.48
N MET A 128 -5.17 -6.14 4.04
CA MET A 128 -5.44 -7.11 2.99
C MET A 128 -6.51 -8.11 3.42
N LEU A 129 -6.41 -8.64 4.64
CA LEU A 129 -7.36 -9.61 5.18
C LEU A 129 -8.76 -8.99 5.28
N ASN A 130 -8.88 -7.80 5.87
CA ASN A 130 -10.15 -7.06 5.93
C ASN A 130 -10.73 -6.77 4.54
N THR A 131 -9.88 -6.50 3.55
CA THR A 131 -10.32 -6.25 2.17
C THR A 131 -10.82 -7.55 1.51
N ILE A 132 -10.14 -8.67 1.73
CA ILE A 132 -10.56 -9.99 1.24
C ILE A 132 -11.90 -10.38 1.87
N GLU A 133 -12.02 -10.23 3.19
CA GLU A 133 -13.26 -10.55 3.90
C GLU A 133 -14.44 -9.68 3.47
N ASP A 134 -14.23 -8.39 3.22
CA ASP A 134 -15.26 -7.50 2.68
C ASP A 134 -15.69 -7.94 1.28
N LEU A 135 -14.73 -8.20 0.38
CA LEU A 135 -15.01 -8.65 -0.98
C LEU A 135 -15.73 -10.00 -0.99
N GLU A 136 -15.31 -10.95 -0.17
CA GLU A 136 -15.97 -12.25 -0.05
C GLU A 136 -17.39 -12.12 0.49
N LYS A 137 -17.63 -11.26 1.49
CA LYS A 137 -19.00 -10.98 1.97
C LYS A 137 -19.88 -10.38 0.90
N ARG A 138 -19.34 -9.47 0.09
CA ARG A 138 -20.11 -8.80 -0.98
C ARG A 138 -20.42 -9.75 -2.13
N VAL A 139 -19.50 -10.67 -2.47
CA VAL A 139 -19.76 -11.73 -3.45
C VAL A 139 -20.75 -12.75 -2.91
N ASN A 140 -20.55 -13.28 -1.69
CA ASN A 140 -21.45 -14.27 -1.09
C ASN A 140 -22.83 -13.70 -0.75
N GLY A 141 -22.89 -12.40 -0.44
CA GLY A 141 -24.13 -11.65 -0.25
C GLY A 141 -24.87 -11.34 -1.55
N GLY A 142 -24.31 -11.68 -2.71
CA GLY A 142 -24.91 -11.46 -4.02
C GLY A 142 -24.88 -10.01 -4.50
N GLU A 143 -24.07 -9.16 -3.87
CA GLU A 143 -23.91 -7.75 -4.25
C GLU A 143 -23.11 -7.61 -5.56
N PHE A 144 -22.20 -8.55 -5.83
CA PHE A 144 -21.48 -8.70 -7.11
C PHE A 144 -21.34 -10.19 -7.47
N ASP A 145 -21.48 -10.53 -8.75
CA ASP A 145 -21.32 -11.90 -9.27
C ASP A 145 -19.86 -12.22 -9.71
N GLY A 146 -18.94 -11.33 -9.34
CA GLY A 146 -17.52 -11.40 -9.73
C GLY A 146 -17.24 -11.01 -11.18
N PHE A 147 -18.22 -10.46 -11.91
CA PHE A 147 -18.01 -9.88 -13.23
C PHE A 147 -18.21 -8.37 -13.20
N SER A 148 -17.31 -7.64 -13.87
CA SER A 148 -17.49 -6.20 -14.11
C SER A 148 -17.97 -6.02 -15.54
N PRO A 149 -19.15 -5.41 -15.76
CA PRO A 149 -19.63 -5.17 -17.10
C PRO A 149 -18.71 -4.19 -17.83
N VAL A 150 -18.47 -4.46 -19.11
CA VAL A 150 -17.73 -3.56 -20.00
C VAL A 150 -18.72 -2.59 -20.64
N VAL A 151 -18.44 -1.28 -20.52
CA VAL A 151 -19.29 -0.22 -21.06
C VAL A 151 -18.56 0.50 -22.20
N VAL A 152 -19.20 0.59 -23.36
CA VAL A 152 -18.65 1.25 -24.56
C VAL A 152 -19.68 2.23 -25.11
N VAL A 153 -19.27 3.44 -25.47
CA VAL A 153 -20.16 4.39 -26.16
C VAL A 153 -20.34 3.94 -27.60
N VAL A 154 -21.59 3.78 -28.05
CA VAL A 154 -21.91 3.35 -29.42
C VAL A 154 -22.56 4.44 -30.27
N GLU A 155 -23.22 5.42 -29.64
CA GLU A 155 -23.69 6.64 -30.31
C GLU A 155 -23.51 7.85 -29.38
N ASP A 156 -22.96 8.94 -29.91
CA ASP A 156 -22.89 10.25 -29.24
C ASP A 156 -22.97 11.37 -30.29
N ASN A 157 -24.18 11.93 -30.47
CA ASN A 157 -24.44 13.07 -31.36
C ASN A 157 -25.47 14.00 -30.71
N VAL A 158 -25.75 15.16 -31.31
CA VAL A 158 -26.60 16.21 -30.72
C VAL A 158 -27.94 15.68 -30.16
N GLU A 159 -28.55 14.70 -30.81
CA GLU A 159 -29.87 14.15 -30.47
C GLU A 159 -29.80 12.83 -29.69
N THR A 160 -28.75 12.02 -29.85
CA THR A 160 -28.64 10.69 -29.24
C THR A 160 -27.37 10.44 -28.42
N TYR A 161 -27.52 9.72 -27.32
CA TYR A 161 -26.42 9.13 -26.56
C TYR A 161 -26.79 7.71 -26.14
N LYS A 162 -26.05 6.71 -26.62
CA LYS A 162 -26.30 5.30 -26.32
C LYS A 162 -25.01 4.58 -25.92
N LEU A 163 -25.13 3.71 -24.94
CA LEU A 163 -24.06 2.85 -24.43
C LEU A 163 -24.35 1.40 -24.80
N LYS A 164 -23.30 0.63 -25.05
CA LYS A 164 -23.33 -0.82 -25.08
C LYS A 164 -22.74 -1.33 -23.77
N VAL A 165 -23.55 -2.05 -23.00
CA VAL A 165 -23.16 -2.68 -21.74
C VAL A 165 -23.07 -4.18 -21.98
N THR A 166 -21.87 -4.74 -21.83
CA THR A 166 -21.61 -6.17 -21.98
C THR A 166 -21.28 -6.76 -20.63
N ASP A 167 -22.06 -7.74 -20.18
CA ASP A 167 -21.82 -8.50 -18.97
C ASP A 167 -21.59 -9.99 -19.31
N ARG A 168 -21.29 -10.84 -18.31
CA ARG A 168 -20.98 -12.28 -18.47
C ARG A 168 -22.02 -13.02 -19.31
N TYR A 169 -23.29 -12.64 -19.20
CA TYR A 169 -24.41 -13.39 -19.77
C TYR A 169 -25.04 -12.72 -20.99
N LYS A 170 -24.83 -11.42 -21.20
CA LYS A 170 -25.55 -10.66 -22.21
C LYS A 170 -24.90 -9.34 -22.58
N GLU A 171 -25.27 -8.87 -23.76
CA GLU A 171 -24.98 -7.54 -24.26
C GLU A 171 -26.29 -6.78 -24.44
N ILE A 172 -26.35 -5.54 -23.94
CA ILE A 172 -27.48 -4.63 -24.14
C ILE A 172 -27.00 -3.31 -24.73
N ILE A 173 -27.84 -2.67 -25.54
CA ILE A 173 -27.66 -1.29 -25.96
C ILE A 173 -28.71 -0.46 -25.23
N THR A 174 -28.27 0.60 -24.54
CA THR A 174 -29.17 1.46 -23.77
C THR A 174 -30.14 2.20 -24.70
N PRO A 175 -31.32 2.60 -24.20
CA PRO A 175 -32.10 3.63 -24.85
C PRO A 175 -31.30 4.94 -24.98
N ASN A 176 -31.83 5.90 -25.72
CA ASN A 176 -31.22 7.21 -25.80
C ASN A 176 -31.20 7.87 -24.41
N LEU A 177 -30.00 8.06 -23.85
CA LEU A 177 -29.79 8.65 -22.53
C LEU A 177 -29.62 10.17 -22.59
N ARG A 178 -29.59 10.79 -23.78
CA ARG A 178 -29.67 12.24 -23.85
C ARG A 178 -31.04 12.68 -23.34
N PRO A 179 -31.10 13.64 -22.41
CA PRO A 179 -32.36 14.08 -21.84
C PRO A 179 -33.18 14.78 -22.93
N SER A 180 -34.10 14.06 -23.57
CA SER A 180 -35.39 14.66 -23.88
C SER A 180 -36.10 14.84 -22.53
N TYR A 181 -36.90 15.89 -22.38
CA TYR A 181 -37.55 16.31 -21.13
C TYR A 181 -38.62 15.32 -20.59
N ASN A 182 -38.35 14.03 -20.56
CA ASN A 182 -39.18 13.02 -19.92
C ASN A 182 -38.25 12.10 -19.11
N PHE A 183 -38.34 12.17 -17.79
CA PHE A 183 -37.83 11.12 -16.92
C PHE A 183 -38.41 9.78 -17.41
N ALA A 184 -37.57 8.74 -17.49
CA ALA A 184 -38.07 7.39 -17.72
C ALA A 184 -39.15 7.10 -16.68
N ASN A 185 -40.34 6.70 -17.14
CA ASN A 185 -41.41 6.37 -16.21
C ASN A 185 -41.12 4.99 -15.57
N ASP A 186 -41.81 4.68 -14.47
CA ASP A 186 -41.58 3.42 -13.75
C ASP A 186 -41.80 2.19 -14.66
N GLU A 187 -42.67 2.30 -15.67
CA GLU A 187 -42.95 1.25 -16.66
C GLU A 187 -41.75 1.01 -17.61
N ASP A 188 -41.05 2.07 -18.02
CA ASP A 188 -39.81 1.97 -18.82
C ASP A 188 -38.68 1.31 -18.01
N ILE A 189 -38.59 1.66 -16.72
CA ILE A 189 -37.61 1.08 -15.78
C ILE A 189 -37.93 -0.39 -15.53
N ASP A 190 -39.19 -0.72 -15.27
CA ASP A 190 -39.65 -2.09 -15.03
C ASP A 190 -39.47 -2.97 -16.27
N ASN A 191 -39.72 -2.46 -17.48
CA ASN A 191 -39.47 -3.18 -18.73
C ASN A 191 -37.97 -3.47 -18.96
N ILE A 192 -37.06 -2.57 -18.56
CA ILE A 192 -35.62 -2.82 -18.60
C ILE A 192 -35.25 -3.92 -17.59
N ILE A 193 -35.81 -3.86 -16.38
CA ILE A 193 -35.57 -4.87 -15.31
C ILE A 193 -36.15 -6.24 -15.70
N GLU A 194 -37.34 -6.29 -16.31
CA GLU A 194 -37.97 -7.52 -16.79
C GLU A 194 -37.20 -8.13 -17.96
N ASN A 195 -36.77 -7.34 -18.95
CA ASN A 195 -35.86 -7.85 -19.99
C ASN A 195 -34.54 -8.38 -19.40
N ILE A 196 -34.13 -7.85 -18.24
CA ILE A 196 -32.97 -8.37 -17.52
C ILE A 196 -33.26 -9.70 -16.82
N ARG A 197 -34.50 -9.96 -16.38
CA ARG A 197 -34.91 -11.11 -15.54
C ARG A 197 -35.63 -12.25 -16.30
N GLY A 198 -36.31 -11.95 -17.40
CA GLY A 198 -37.15 -12.90 -18.16
C GLY A 198 -36.42 -13.83 -19.12
N GLY A 199 -35.09 -13.75 -19.21
CA GLY A 199 -34.24 -14.64 -20.01
C GLY A 199 -33.63 -15.81 -19.23
N ARG A 200 -34.32 -16.32 -18.19
CA ARG A 200 -33.94 -17.54 -17.47
C ARG A 200 -34.61 -18.77 -18.06
#